data_AF-A0AAV4KP06-F1
#
_entry.id   AF-A0AAV4KP06-F1
#
_cell.length_a   1.000
_cell.length_b   1.000
_cell.length_c   1.000
_cell.angle_alpha   90.00
_cell.angle_beta   90.00
_cell.angle_gamma   90.00
#
_symmetry.space_group_name_H-M   'P 1'
#
loop_
_entity.id
_entity.type
_entity.pdbx_description
1 polymer ?
#
loop_
_entity_poly.entity_id
_entity_poly.type
_entity_poly.pdbx_seq_one_letter_code
_entity_poly.pdbx_strand_id
1 'polypeptide(L)'
;MSQQYPPHQPPPHPAAPGPYGPPRKRFSTGAVIAVVVGGVFVLLVALGLAVGDETPTDDKAGRPPAAAGSTAAKTPAPEPTTAAPTSAAPEKKAESGTLPSFVGMGLQSAQDKAQELGFHHLASHDALGRGRNQVSDRNWKVCSQTPAPGRHPSDTKVDFGTVKLEEDCPATDAGAVPESAGSTMPDLKGKSVKVARQTLDSSTSFTIEDASGADRFILVESNWKICSQEPAAGTALNGQPVTLRAVKFEESCA
;
A
#
# COMPACT_ATOMS: atom_id res chain seq x y z
N MET A 1 -18.66 -44.62 40.97
CA MET A 1 -19.44 -43.38 40.77
C MET A 1 -19.67 -43.22 39.28
N SER A 2 -20.83 -43.66 38.79
CA SER A 2 -21.19 -43.59 37.38
C SER A 2 -21.62 -42.17 37.04
N GLN A 3 -20.91 -41.51 36.13
CA GLN A 3 -21.28 -40.19 35.63
C GLN A 3 -22.40 -40.34 34.60
N GLN A 4 -23.62 -39.95 34.97
CA GLN A 4 -24.75 -39.83 34.06
C GLN A 4 -24.55 -38.58 33.19
N TYR A 5 -24.40 -38.77 31.88
CA TYR A 5 -24.46 -37.67 30.92
C TYR A 5 -25.94 -37.23 30.72
N PRO A 6 -26.23 -35.92 30.68
CA PRO A 6 -27.58 -35.43 30.37
C PRO A 6 -27.94 -35.70 28.90
N PRO A 7 -29.24 -35.85 28.57
CA PRO A 7 -29.67 -36.14 27.20
C PRO A 7 -29.39 -34.95 26.25
N HIS A 8 -28.86 -35.27 25.07
CA HIS A 8 -28.63 -34.31 24.00
C HIS A 8 -29.94 -33.66 23.53
N GLN A 9 -30.01 -32.33 23.58
CA GLN A 9 -31.06 -31.57 22.90
C GLN A 9 -30.66 -31.37 21.42
N PRO A 10 -31.57 -31.60 20.46
CA PRO A 10 -31.33 -31.28 19.07
C PRO A 10 -31.25 -29.76 18.85
N PRO A 11 -30.50 -29.30 17.83
CA PRO A 11 -30.35 -27.87 17.55
C PRO A 11 -31.69 -27.24 17.12
N PRO A 12 -31.94 -25.96 17.45
CA PRO A 12 -33.16 -25.28 17.05
C PRO A 12 -33.23 -25.13 15.53
N HIS A 13 -34.41 -25.42 14.96
CA HIS A 13 -34.69 -25.20 13.54
C HIS A 13 -34.69 -23.70 13.19
N PRO A 14 -34.25 -23.30 11.99
CA PRO A 14 -34.34 -21.93 11.54
C PRO A 14 -35.81 -21.50 11.42
N ALA A 15 -36.12 -20.31 11.93
CA ALA A 15 -37.45 -19.72 11.85
C ALA A 15 -37.84 -19.43 10.40
N ALA A 16 -39.08 -19.77 10.03
CA ALA A 16 -39.65 -19.45 8.72
C ALA A 16 -39.79 -17.93 8.54
N PRO A 17 -39.54 -17.39 7.33
CA PRO A 17 -39.74 -15.96 7.07
C PRO A 17 -41.23 -15.62 7.14
N GLY A 18 -41.59 -14.73 8.06
CA GLY A 18 -42.94 -14.23 8.22
C GLY A 18 -43.38 -13.35 7.04
N PRO A 19 -44.69 -13.32 6.69
CA PRO A 19 -45.20 -12.40 5.70
C PRO A 19 -45.29 -10.98 6.30
N TYR A 20 -45.29 -9.96 5.45
CA TYR A 20 -45.49 -8.53 5.74
C TYR A 20 -44.24 -7.70 6.08
N GLY A 21 -43.50 -7.30 5.03
CA GLY A 21 -42.87 -5.99 4.99
C GLY A 21 -43.83 -4.96 4.37
N PRO A 22 -43.89 -3.70 4.83
CA PRO A 22 -44.78 -2.70 4.24
C PRO A 22 -44.38 -2.39 2.78
N PRO A 23 -45.33 -2.07 1.90
CA PRO A 23 -45.04 -1.82 0.49
C PRO A 23 -44.12 -0.60 0.33
N ARG A 24 -42.99 -0.79 -0.38
CA ARG A 24 -42.07 0.28 -0.75
C ARG A 24 -42.76 1.25 -1.71
N LYS A 25 -43.10 2.46 -1.24
CA LYS A 25 -43.55 3.55 -2.11
C LYS A 25 -42.42 3.93 -3.07
N ARG A 26 -42.68 3.83 -4.37
CA ARG A 26 -41.84 4.39 -5.43
C ARG A 26 -41.98 5.92 -5.38
N PHE A 27 -40.92 6.63 -4.99
CA PHE A 27 -40.89 8.08 -5.10
C PHE A 27 -40.67 8.46 -6.55
N SER A 28 -41.61 9.20 -7.15
CA SER A 28 -41.46 9.77 -8.48
C SER A 28 -40.47 10.92 -8.44
N THR A 29 -39.56 10.94 -9.41
CA THR A 29 -38.64 12.03 -9.71
C THR A 29 -39.41 13.34 -9.91
N GLY A 30 -39.39 14.22 -8.91
CA GLY A 30 -40.05 15.53 -9.00
C GLY A 30 -40.05 16.31 -7.69
N ALA A 31 -39.27 17.39 -7.66
CA ALA A 31 -39.29 18.49 -6.70
C ALA A 31 -38.71 18.26 -5.29
N VAL A 32 -37.42 18.59 -5.10
CA VAL A 32 -36.93 19.31 -3.91
C VAL A 32 -35.91 20.38 -4.35
N ILE A 33 -36.42 21.58 -4.60
CA ILE A 33 -35.63 22.82 -4.48
C ILE A 33 -36.03 23.43 -3.14
N ALA A 34 -35.03 23.95 -2.43
CA ALA A 34 -35.06 24.79 -1.23
C ALA A 34 -34.86 24.10 0.14
N VAL A 35 -33.94 24.73 0.90
CA VAL A 35 -33.70 24.64 2.34
C VAL A 35 -32.63 23.64 2.82
N VAL A 36 -31.36 23.87 2.47
CA VAL A 36 -30.19 23.51 3.34
C VAL A 36 -29.09 24.60 3.28
N VAL A 37 -29.46 25.86 3.49
CA VAL A 37 -28.48 26.95 3.73
C VAL A 37 -28.59 27.53 5.16
N GLY A 38 -29.62 27.18 5.93
CA GLY A 38 -29.84 27.71 7.28
C GLY A 38 -29.19 26.95 8.44
N GLY A 39 -28.67 25.74 8.22
CA GLY A 39 -28.22 24.86 9.32
C GLY A 39 -26.74 24.99 9.71
N VAL A 40 -25.90 25.59 8.86
CA VAL A 40 -24.45 25.69 9.08
C VAL A 40 -24.02 27.06 9.62
N PHE A 41 -24.92 28.05 9.64
CA PHE A 41 -24.60 29.42 10.08
C PHE A 41 -24.94 29.73 11.56
N VAL A 42 -25.51 28.78 12.31
CA VAL A 42 -25.87 28.98 13.73
C VAL A 42 -24.89 28.29 14.69
N LEU A 43 -23.87 27.57 14.19
CA LEU A 43 -22.84 26.93 15.01
C LEU A 43 -21.47 27.66 15.01
N LEU A 44 -21.44 28.96 14.70
CA LEU A 44 -20.22 29.80 14.71
C LEU A 44 -20.42 31.16 15.42
N VAL A 45 -21.20 31.21 16.51
CA VAL A 45 -21.41 32.46 17.29
C VAL A 45 -21.12 32.28 18.80
N ALA A 46 -20.31 31.29 19.19
CA ALA A 46 -19.92 31.16 20.59
C ALA A 46 -18.50 30.64 20.74
N LEU A 47 -17.50 31.53 20.62
CA LEU A 47 -16.27 31.50 21.40
C LEU A 47 -15.37 32.73 21.10
N GLY A 48 -15.26 33.61 22.09
CA GLY A 48 -13.98 34.18 22.52
C GLY A 48 -13.40 35.37 21.75
N LEU A 49 -13.72 36.57 22.23
CA LEU A 49 -12.99 37.82 21.99
C LEU A 49 -11.57 37.81 22.58
N ALA A 50 -10.73 38.66 21.98
CA ALA A 50 -9.43 39.19 22.42
C ALA A 50 -8.18 38.33 22.11
N VAL A 51 -7.38 38.76 21.12
CA VAL A 51 -6.12 39.51 21.27
C VAL A 51 -5.86 40.25 19.94
N GLY A 52 -5.43 41.52 20.02
CA GLY A 52 -5.16 42.36 18.85
C GLY A 52 -3.87 41.99 18.14
N ASP A 53 -3.79 42.35 16.85
CA ASP A 53 -2.53 42.43 16.14
C ASP A 53 -2.52 43.73 15.34
N GLU A 54 -1.58 44.58 15.72
CA GLU A 54 -1.28 45.86 15.09
C GLU A 54 -0.56 45.58 13.78
N THR A 55 -1.06 46.13 12.67
CA THR A 55 -0.30 46.18 11.42
C THR A 55 0.66 47.36 11.44
N PRO A 56 1.98 47.17 11.26
CA PRO A 56 2.83 48.21 10.73
C PRO A 56 2.99 47.98 9.23
N THR A 57 2.58 49.01 8.51
CA THR A 57 3.02 49.37 7.16
C THR A 57 4.55 49.38 7.10
N ASP A 58 5.15 48.73 6.10
CA ASP A 58 6.53 48.98 5.72
C ASP A 58 6.59 49.49 4.28
N ASP A 59 6.99 50.75 4.18
CA ASP A 59 7.23 51.51 2.96
C ASP A 59 8.71 51.41 2.60
N LYS A 60 8.97 51.13 1.32
CA LYS A 60 10.10 51.65 0.52
C LYS A 60 11.58 51.37 0.90
N ALA A 61 12.24 50.74 -0.08
CA ALA A 61 13.27 51.33 -0.96
C ALA A 61 14.61 50.57 -1.02
N GLY A 62 14.95 50.10 -2.22
CA GLY A 62 16.27 49.64 -2.61
C GLY A 62 16.33 49.28 -4.09
N ARG A 63 16.76 50.23 -4.92
CA ARG A 63 16.87 50.24 -6.39
C ARG A 63 17.83 49.14 -6.95
N PRO A 64 17.62 48.64 -8.20
CA PRO A 64 18.39 47.58 -8.87
C PRO A 64 19.69 48.10 -9.53
N PRO A 65 20.57 47.26 -10.14
CA PRO A 65 20.46 46.88 -11.56
C PRO A 65 21.03 45.45 -11.90
N ALA A 66 20.41 44.71 -12.82
CA ALA A 66 20.74 44.55 -14.25
C ALA A 66 21.79 43.47 -14.60
N ALA A 67 21.33 42.54 -15.45
CA ALA A 67 22.01 41.93 -16.60
C ALA A 67 23.45 41.41 -16.41
N ALA A 68 23.58 40.08 -16.32
CA ALA A 68 24.81 39.39 -16.71
C ALA A 68 24.61 38.79 -18.11
N GLY A 69 25.20 39.48 -19.10
CA GLY A 69 25.35 38.98 -20.45
C GLY A 69 26.44 37.91 -20.56
N SER A 70 26.25 37.05 -21.54
CA SER A 70 27.22 36.08 -22.06
C SER A 70 28.49 36.78 -22.59
N THR A 71 29.68 36.31 -22.17
CA THR A 71 30.89 36.34 -23.00
C THR A 71 31.88 35.25 -22.59
N ALA A 72 32.55 34.71 -23.60
CA ALA A 72 33.35 33.50 -23.57
C ALA A 72 34.82 33.71 -23.17
N ALA A 73 35.40 32.60 -22.69
CA ALA A 73 36.78 32.13 -22.87
C ALA A 73 37.95 32.97 -22.33
N LYS A 74 38.70 32.36 -21.39
CA LYS A 74 40.11 31.97 -21.59
C LYS A 74 40.61 31.06 -20.46
N THR A 75 41.10 29.89 -20.86
CA THR A 75 41.78 28.87 -20.06
C THR A 75 43.13 29.36 -19.52
N PRO A 76 43.40 29.26 -18.21
CA PRO A 76 44.76 29.27 -17.66
C PRO A 76 45.32 27.84 -17.60
N ALA A 77 46.60 27.70 -17.94
CA ALA A 77 47.37 26.47 -17.85
C ALA A 77 47.45 25.91 -16.41
N PRO A 78 47.54 24.60 -16.20
CA PRO A 78 47.56 24.01 -14.86
C PRO A 78 48.95 24.13 -14.22
N GLU A 79 49.03 24.77 -13.06
CA GLU A 79 50.14 24.59 -12.13
C GLU A 79 50.00 23.22 -11.41
N PRO A 80 51.10 22.50 -11.16
CA PRO A 80 51.04 21.21 -10.46
C PRO A 80 50.75 21.46 -8.97
N THR A 81 49.47 21.36 -8.59
CA THR A 81 49.08 21.24 -7.19
C THR A 81 49.39 19.81 -6.73
N THR A 82 50.39 19.69 -5.86
CA THR A 82 50.66 18.51 -5.05
C THR A 82 49.35 17.99 -4.43
N ALA A 83 48.91 16.81 -4.87
CA ALA A 83 47.74 16.14 -4.31
C ALA A 83 48.01 15.83 -2.83
N ALA A 84 47.28 16.50 -1.93
CA ALA A 84 47.15 16.03 -0.56
C ALA A 84 46.52 14.62 -0.59
N PRO A 85 47.02 13.65 0.20
CA PRO A 85 46.38 12.35 0.27
C PRO A 85 44.95 12.56 0.79
N THR A 86 43.98 12.20 -0.04
CA THR A 86 42.60 12.03 0.37
C THR A 86 42.62 10.99 1.49
N SER A 87 42.36 11.44 2.72
CA SER A 87 42.12 10.57 3.86
C SER A 87 40.92 9.72 3.52
N ALA A 88 41.15 8.46 3.16
CA ALA A 88 40.10 7.47 3.02
C ALA A 88 39.39 7.36 4.37
N ALA A 89 38.11 7.72 4.40
CA ALA A 89 37.27 7.47 5.55
C ALA A 89 37.37 5.98 5.89
N PRO A 90 37.59 5.60 7.16
CA PRO A 90 37.68 4.20 7.52
C PRO A 90 36.36 3.52 7.18
N GLU A 91 36.40 2.54 6.27
CA GLU A 91 35.29 1.62 6.04
C GLU A 91 34.99 0.96 7.39
N LYS A 92 33.85 1.29 7.99
CA LYS A 92 33.36 0.56 9.15
C LYS A 92 33.20 -0.88 8.69
N LYS A 93 34.08 -1.76 9.20
CA LYS A 93 33.96 -3.21 8.99
C LYS A 93 32.55 -3.61 9.44
N ALA A 94 31.70 -3.99 8.50
CA ALA A 94 30.34 -4.42 8.80
C ALA A 94 30.41 -5.60 9.78
N GLU A 95 29.86 -5.42 10.97
CA GLU A 95 29.80 -6.48 11.96
C GLU A 95 28.97 -7.61 11.37
N SER A 96 29.47 -8.86 11.39
CA SER A 96 28.71 -9.97 10.82
C SER A 96 27.95 -10.72 11.92
N GLY A 97 26.65 -10.92 11.73
CA GLY A 97 25.78 -11.71 12.60
C GLY A 97 25.45 -13.09 12.03
N THR A 98 24.89 -13.97 12.86
CA THR A 98 24.30 -15.24 12.40
C THR A 98 22.80 -15.07 12.30
N LEU A 99 22.25 -15.18 11.09
CA LEU A 99 20.83 -15.10 10.79
C LEU A 99 20.21 -16.50 10.89
N PRO A 100 19.32 -16.77 11.86
CA PRO A 100 18.63 -18.06 11.96
C PRO A 100 17.48 -18.13 10.93
N SER A 101 16.81 -19.29 10.90
CA SER A 101 15.51 -19.40 10.23
C SER A 101 14.40 -18.85 11.12
N PHE A 102 13.54 -18.02 10.55
CA PHE A 102 12.34 -17.44 11.17
C PHE A 102 11.03 -18.04 10.61
N VAL A 103 11.13 -19.01 9.70
CA VAL A 103 9.95 -19.64 9.08
C VAL A 103 9.07 -20.26 10.16
N GLY A 104 7.76 -19.96 10.10
CA GLY A 104 6.77 -20.40 11.09
C GLY A 104 6.58 -19.44 12.27
N MET A 105 7.45 -18.44 12.46
CA MET A 105 7.26 -17.42 13.50
C MET A 105 6.22 -16.38 13.09
N GLY A 106 5.61 -15.70 14.08
CA GLY A 106 4.87 -14.47 13.83
C GLY A 106 5.81 -13.34 13.38
N LEU A 107 5.36 -12.48 12.46
CA LEU A 107 6.22 -11.46 11.84
C LEU A 107 6.86 -10.51 12.86
N GLN A 108 6.08 -10.00 13.83
CA GLN A 108 6.62 -9.15 14.89
C GLN A 108 7.75 -9.86 15.66
N SER A 109 7.52 -11.11 16.08
CA SER A 109 8.50 -11.88 16.83
C SER A 109 9.76 -12.19 16.01
N ALA A 110 9.61 -12.40 14.70
CA ALA A 110 10.74 -12.60 13.80
C ALA A 110 11.58 -11.32 13.67
N GLN A 111 10.93 -10.16 13.51
CA GLN A 111 11.61 -8.87 13.42
C GLN A 111 12.33 -8.52 14.74
N ASP A 112 11.64 -8.65 15.88
CA ASP A 112 12.24 -8.40 17.20
C ASP A 112 13.48 -9.26 17.39
N LYS A 113 13.39 -10.56 17.02
CA LYS A 113 14.50 -11.48 17.16
C LYS A 113 15.64 -11.20 16.19
N ALA A 114 15.35 -10.77 14.97
CA ALA A 114 16.38 -10.35 14.02
C ALA A 114 17.14 -9.11 14.52
N GLN A 115 16.42 -8.13 15.11
CA GLN A 115 17.01 -6.94 15.69
C GLN A 115 17.86 -7.24 16.93
N GLU A 116 17.43 -8.15 17.81
CA GLU A 116 18.26 -8.65 18.93
C GLU A 116 19.60 -9.23 18.47
N LEU A 117 19.64 -9.77 17.25
CA LEU A 117 20.84 -10.36 16.63
C LEU A 117 21.65 -9.34 15.80
N GLY A 118 21.25 -8.06 15.81
CA GLY A 118 21.92 -6.96 15.13
C GLY A 118 21.46 -6.69 13.70
N PHE A 119 20.44 -7.40 13.19
CA PHE A 119 19.88 -7.16 11.86
C PHE A 119 18.74 -6.14 11.95
N HIS A 120 19.03 -4.90 11.55
CA HIS A 120 18.06 -3.79 11.65
C HIS A 120 17.45 -3.39 10.29
N HIS A 121 18.04 -3.82 9.18
CA HIS A 121 17.51 -3.58 7.84
C HIS A 121 16.45 -4.64 7.50
N LEU A 122 15.26 -4.47 8.05
CA LEU A 122 14.17 -5.43 7.91
C LEU A 122 13.13 -4.95 6.90
N ALA A 123 12.66 -5.87 6.07
CA ALA A 123 11.54 -5.70 5.16
C ALA A 123 10.58 -6.88 5.29
N SER A 124 9.35 -6.69 4.85
CA SER A 124 8.38 -7.77 4.75
C SER A 124 7.39 -7.51 3.63
N HIS A 125 6.82 -8.58 3.11
CA HIS A 125 5.81 -8.52 2.08
C HIS A 125 4.78 -9.66 2.20
N ASP A 126 3.70 -9.53 1.42
CA ASP A 126 2.66 -10.54 1.30
C ASP A 126 3.10 -11.62 0.30
N ALA A 127 3.46 -12.81 0.79
CA ALA A 127 3.96 -13.91 -0.01
C ALA A 127 2.92 -14.47 -1.00
N LEU A 128 1.62 -14.20 -0.78
CA LEU A 128 0.57 -14.52 -1.75
C LEU A 128 0.49 -13.51 -2.90
N GLY A 129 1.29 -12.44 -2.86
CA GLY A 129 1.35 -11.43 -3.92
C GLY A 129 0.06 -10.65 -4.10
N ARG A 130 -0.76 -10.51 -3.05
CA ARG A 130 -2.06 -9.80 -3.13
C ARG A 130 -1.96 -8.32 -2.80
N GLY A 131 -0.76 -7.79 -2.56
CA GLY A 131 -0.49 -6.37 -2.32
C GLY A 131 -1.07 -5.84 -1.01
N ARG A 132 -1.31 -6.73 -0.04
CA ARG A 132 -1.90 -6.37 1.25
C ARG A 132 -0.89 -5.64 2.13
N ASN A 133 -1.34 -4.57 2.77
CA ASN A 133 -0.53 -3.84 3.75
C ASN A 133 -0.51 -4.60 5.09
N GLN A 134 0.69 -4.77 5.64
CA GLN A 134 0.92 -5.39 6.94
C GLN A 134 0.72 -4.37 8.08
N VAL A 135 -0.50 -3.87 8.26
CA VAL A 135 -0.80 -2.81 9.26
C VAL A 135 -0.54 -3.27 10.70
N SER A 136 -0.67 -4.57 10.96
CA SER A 136 -0.35 -5.18 12.25
C SER A 136 0.40 -6.48 12.01
N ASP A 137 1.71 -6.45 12.25
CA ASP A 137 2.63 -7.57 12.04
C ASP A 137 2.27 -8.81 12.86
N ARG A 138 1.58 -8.62 13.99
CA ARG A 138 1.05 -9.70 14.84
C ARG A 138 0.01 -10.58 14.13
N ASN A 139 -0.61 -10.06 13.07
CA ASN A 139 -1.59 -10.80 12.26
C ASN A 139 -0.96 -11.53 11.06
N TRP A 140 0.37 -11.68 11.05
CA TRP A 140 1.12 -12.30 9.96
C TRP A 140 2.12 -13.32 10.50
N LYS A 141 2.40 -14.35 9.70
CA LYS A 141 3.43 -15.37 9.96
C LYS A 141 4.41 -15.45 8.80
N VAL A 142 5.67 -15.75 9.12
CA VAL A 142 6.76 -15.86 8.16
C VAL A 142 6.69 -17.22 7.46
N CYS A 143 6.71 -17.18 6.13
CA CYS A 143 6.73 -18.37 5.26
C CYS A 143 8.09 -18.57 4.59
N SER A 144 8.79 -17.48 4.31
CA SER A 144 10.08 -17.44 3.64
C SER A 144 10.91 -16.30 4.21
N GLN A 145 12.22 -16.36 4.00
CA GLN A 145 13.10 -15.23 4.29
C GLN A 145 14.21 -15.15 3.25
N THR A 146 14.66 -13.93 2.98
CA THR A 146 15.86 -13.66 2.19
C THR A 146 16.74 -12.67 2.96
N PRO A 147 18.04 -12.93 3.17
CA PRO A 147 18.79 -14.10 2.72
C PRO A 147 18.45 -15.36 3.53
N ALA A 148 18.87 -16.51 2.98
CA ALA A 148 18.78 -17.79 3.69
C ALA A 148 19.56 -17.75 5.01
N PRO A 149 19.19 -18.61 5.99
CA PRO A 149 19.91 -18.71 7.26
C PRO A 149 21.41 -18.90 7.08
N GLY A 150 22.22 -18.23 7.90
CA GLY A 150 23.68 -18.27 7.78
C GLY A 150 24.37 -17.03 8.33
N ARG A 151 25.67 -16.90 8.05
CA ARG A 151 26.46 -15.73 8.45
C ARG A 151 26.30 -14.62 7.41
N HIS A 152 25.91 -13.43 7.86
CA HIS A 152 25.73 -12.26 7.00
C HIS A 152 26.24 -10.99 7.69
N PRO A 153 26.66 -9.97 6.93
CA PRO A 153 26.82 -8.61 7.46
C PRO A 153 25.54 -8.12 8.16
N SER A 154 25.64 -7.40 9.27
CA SER A 154 24.49 -6.93 10.07
C SER A 154 23.64 -5.88 9.35
N ASP A 155 24.23 -5.18 8.37
CA ASP A 155 23.57 -4.25 7.47
C ASP A 155 22.82 -4.93 6.31
N THR A 156 22.91 -6.26 6.19
CA THR A 156 22.19 -7.02 5.17
C THR A 156 20.68 -6.85 5.34
N LYS A 157 19.99 -6.52 4.25
CA LYS A 157 18.53 -6.48 4.24
C LYS A 157 17.97 -7.89 4.44
N VAL A 158 17.17 -8.07 5.47
CA VAL A 158 16.38 -9.29 5.71
C VAL A 158 14.94 -9.01 5.31
N ASP A 159 14.46 -9.70 4.28
CA ASP A 159 13.10 -9.60 3.77
C ASP A 159 12.31 -10.86 4.16
N PHE A 160 11.16 -10.67 4.80
CA PHE A 160 10.25 -11.73 5.23
C PHE A 160 9.05 -11.83 4.30
N GLY A 161 8.90 -12.94 3.59
CA GLY A 161 7.65 -13.27 2.90
C GLY A 161 6.66 -13.87 3.88
N THR A 162 5.47 -13.28 3.97
CA THR A 162 4.50 -13.62 5.01
C THR A 162 3.09 -13.83 4.48
N VAL A 163 2.27 -14.53 5.26
CA VAL A 163 0.83 -14.68 5.02
C VAL A 163 0.05 -14.37 6.30
N LYS A 164 -1.27 -14.20 6.21
CA LYS A 164 -2.11 -14.07 7.41
C LYS A 164 -2.04 -15.35 8.24
N LEU A 165 -2.31 -15.25 9.54
CA LEU A 165 -2.16 -16.38 10.47
C LEU A 165 -2.92 -17.63 10.01
N GLU A 166 -4.14 -17.44 9.48
CA GLU A 166 -5.03 -18.50 9.02
C GLU A 166 -4.79 -18.96 7.57
N GLU A 167 -3.84 -18.35 6.85
CA GLU A 167 -3.51 -18.71 5.47
C GLU A 167 -2.36 -19.70 5.40
N ASP A 168 -2.33 -20.50 4.33
CA ASP A 168 -1.21 -21.41 4.08
C ASP A 168 -0.04 -20.69 3.41
N CYS A 169 1.17 -21.10 3.79
CA CYS A 169 2.38 -20.63 3.13
C CYS A 169 2.42 -21.17 1.69
N PRO A 170 2.63 -20.31 0.67
CA PRO A 170 2.72 -20.78 -0.70
C PRO A 170 4.01 -21.57 -0.91
N ALA A 171 3.98 -22.55 -1.83
CA ALA A 171 5.18 -23.30 -2.22
C ALA A 171 6.24 -22.40 -2.88
N THR A 172 5.80 -21.31 -3.51
CA THR A 172 6.65 -20.30 -4.12
C THR A 172 6.16 -18.94 -3.72
N ASP A 173 7.08 -18.12 -3.20
CA ASP A 173 6.81 -16.74 -2.85
C ASP A 173 6.53 -15.92 -4.12
N ALA A 174 5.41 -15.19 -4.13
CA ALA A 174 5.08 -14.30 -5.24
C ALA A 174 5.96 -13.04 -5.28
N GLY A 175 6.72 -12.78 -4.22
CA GLY A 175 7.61 -11.63 -4.06
C GLY A 175 6.87 -10.35 -3.69
N ALA A 176 7.66 -9.33 -3.38
CA ALA A 176 7.15 -7.98 -3.18
C ALA A 176 6.52 -7.43 -4.47
N VAL A 177 5.52 -6.57 -4.31
CA VAL A 177 4.90 -5.88 -5.45
C VAL A 177 5.95 -5.00 -6.13
N PRO A 178 6.17 -5.14 -7.45
CA PRO A 178 7.11 -4.28 -8.16
C PRO A 178 6.72 -2.81 -8.08
N GLU A 179 7.71 -1.93 -7.99
CA GLU A 179 7.52 -0.50 -8.18
C GLU A 179 7.00 -0.23 -9.61
N SER A 180 6.19 0.83 -9.73
CA SER A 180 5.34 1.17 -10.89
C SER A 180 5.85 0.69 -12.25
N ALA A 181 4.95 0.10 -13.05
CA ALA A 181 5.23 -0.17 -14.44
C ALA A 181 5.47 1.16 -15.19
N GLY A 182 6.45 1.14 -16.11
CA GLY A 182 6.79 2.29 -16.95
C GLY A 182 5.69 2.62 -17.98
N SER A 183 6.07 3.15 -19.15
CA SER A 183 5.12 3.61 -20.18
C SER A 183 4.35 2.50 -20.92
N THR A 184 4.33 1.27 -20.41
CA THR A 184 3.67 0.12 -21.03
C THR A 184 2.80 -0.63 -20.02
N MET A 185 1.69 -1.17 -20.50
CA MET A 185 0.72 -1.90 -19.70
C MET A 185 1.38 -3.16 -19.09
N PRO A 186 1.45 -3.30 -17.76
CA PRO A 186 1.99 -4.49 -17.12
C PRO A 186 1.06 -5.70 -17.33
N ASP A 187 1.61 -6.91 -17.20
CA ASP A 187 0.80 -8.13 -17.11
C ASP A 187 0.23 -8.26 -15.69
N LEU A 188 -1.07 -7.96 -15.56
CA LEU A 188 -1.83 -7.96 -14.32
C LEU A 188 -2.73 -9.19 -14.21
N LYS A 189 -2.75 -10.09 -15.21
CA LYS A 189 -3.61 -11.26 -15.17
C LYS A 189 -3.23 -12.16 -13.99
N GLY A 190 -4.22 -12.55 -13.20
CA GLY A 190 -4.05 -13.33 -11.96
C GLY A 190 -3.52 -12.52 -10.78
N LYS A 191 -3.07 -11.28 -10.96
CA LYS A 191 -2.70 -10.38 -9.86
C LYS A 191 -3.95 -9.81 -9.19
N SER A 192 -3.80 -9.31 -7.96
CA SER A 192 -4.91 -8.68 -7.28
C SER A 192 -5.22 -7.30 -7.86
N VAL A 193 -6.46 -6.84 -7.69
CA VAL A 193 -6.83 -5.46 -8.05
C VAL A 193 -6.00 -4.45 -7.24
N LYS A 194 -5.63 -4.79 -6.00
CA LYS A 194 -4.75 -3.97 -5.16
C LYS A 194 -3.36 -3.81 -5.79
N VAL A 195 -2.79 -4.89 -6.32
CA VAL A 195 -1.51 -4.87 -7.03
C VAL A 195 -1.60 -3.98 -8.27
N ALA A 196 -2.66 -4.10 -9.07
CA ALA A 196 -2.86 -3.22 -10.22
C ALA A 196 -2.83 -1.74 -9.83
N ARG A 197 -3.49 -1.36 -8.72
CA ARG A 197 -3.48 0.02 -8.23
C ARG A 197 -2.09 0.48 -7.75
N GLN A 198 -1.27 -0.43 -7.24
CA GLN A 198 0.09 -0.12 -6.78
C GLN A 198 1.09 -0.04 -7.94
N THR A 199 0.86 -0.82 -9.00
CA THR A 199 1.77 -0.95 -10.14
C THR A 199 1.44 0.01 -11.27
N LEU A 200 0.18 0.39 -11.49
CA LEU A 200 -0.16 1.40 -12.48
C LEU A 200 0.22 2.79 -11.96
N ASP A 201 0.81 3.61 -12.83
CA ASP A 201 1.15 4.98 -12.50
C ASP A 201 -0.10 5.75 -12.05
N SER A 202 0.07 6.65 -11.08
CA SER A 202 -1.03 7.43 -10.48
C SER A 202 -1.85 8.26 -11.50
N SER A 203 -1.28 8.59 -12.66
CA SER A 203 -1.96 9.29 -13.77
C SER A 203 -2.78 8.35 -14.67
N THR A 204 -2.59 7.04 -14.55
CA THR A 204 -3.33 6.05 -15.33
C THR A 204 -4.75 5.93 -14.79
N SER A 205 -5.71 6.39 -15.59
CA SER A 205 -7.13 6.18 -15.28
C SER A 205 -7.49 4.72 -15.52
N PHE A 206 -8.18 4.07 -14.57
CA PHE A 206 -8.67 2.72 -14.78
C PHE A 206 -10.02 2.45 -14.10
N THR A 207 -10.78 1.54 -14.72
CA THR A 207 -12.06 1.04 -14.21
C THR A 207 -11.93 -0.44 -13.87
N ILE A 208 -12.58 -0.87 -12.80
CA ILE A 208 -12.64 -2.27 -12.40
C ILE A 208 -14.08 -2.77 -12.49
N GLU A 209 -14.28 -3.88 -13.20
CA GLU A 209 -15.58 -4.52 -13.40
C GLU A 209 -15.60 -5.91 -12.77
N ASP A 210 -16.72 -6.29 -12.15
CA ASP A 210 -16.94 -7.65 -11.66
C ASP A 210 -17.22 -8.60 -12.83
N ALA A 211 -16.25 -9.47 -13.14
CA ALA A 211 -16.35 -10.40 -14.26
C ALA A 211 -17.31 -11.57 -13.99
N SER A 212 -17.79 -11.75 -12.75
CA SER A 212 -18.77 -12.79 -12.42
C SER A 212 -20.19 -12.49 -12.94
N GLY A 213 -20.44 -11.26 -13.39
CA GLY A 213 -21.77 -10.80 -13.80
C GLY A 213 -22.70 -10.45 -12.64
N ALA A 214 -22.22 -10.52 -11.40
CA ALA A 214 -22.99 -10.19 -10.19
C ALA A 214 -22.99 -8.69 -9.84
N ASP A 215 -22.26 -7.86 -10.60
CA ASP A 215 -22.18 -6.40 -10.43
C ASP A 215 -21.86 -5.96 -8.99
N ARG A 216 -20.91 -6.64 -8.34
CA ARG A 216 -20.55 -6.35 -6.94
C ARG A 216 -19.54 -5.22 -6.85
N PHE A 217 -19.63 -4.44 -5.79
CA PHE A 217 -18.62 -3.46 -5.45
C PHE A 217 -17.30 -4.11 -5.01
N ILE A 218 -16.20 -3.68 -5.63
CA ILE A 218 -14.84 -4.15 -5.34
C ILE A 218 -14.24 -3.21 -4.28
N LEU A 219 -14.61 -3.43 -3.02
CA LEU A 219 -14.15 -2.59 -1.89
C LEU A 219 -12.81 -3.03 -1.31
N VAL A 220 -12.63 -4.35 -1.13
CA VAL A 220 -11.41 -4.94 -0.59
C VAL A 220 -10.60 -5.56 -1.73
N GLU A 221 -9.92 -4.70 -2.48
CA GLU A 221 -9.26 -5.05 -3.75
C GLU A 221 -8.27 -6.22 -3.68
N SER A 222 -7.65 -6.44 -2.53
CA SER A 222 -6.73 -7.57 -2.32
C SER A 222 -7.42 -8.93 -2.34
N ASN A 223 -8.75 -8.96 -2.22
CA ASN A 223 -9.55 -10.19 -2.26
C ASN A 223 -10.04 -10.53 -3.66
N TRP A 224 -9.67 -9.72 -4.67
CA TRP A 224 -10.10 -9.86 -6.05
C TRP A 224 -8.90 -10.03 -6.97
N LYS A 225 -8.97 -11.02 -7.87
CA LYS A 225 -7.97 -11.29 -8.91
C LYS A 225 -8.47 -10.84 -10.27
N ILE A 226 -7.55 -10.31 -11.07
CA ILE A 226 -7.83 -9.83 -12.43
C ILE A 226 -7.86 -11.01 -13.40
N CYS A 227 -8.93 -11.13 -14.16
CA CYS A 227 -9.12 -12.14 -15.18
C CYS A 227 -8.70 -11.67 -16.56
N SER A 228 -8.98 -10.40 -16.88
CA SER A 228 -8.59 -9.78 -18.13
C SER A 228 -8.29 -8.30 -17.94
N GLN A 229 -7.52 -7.76 -18.87
CA GLN A 229 -7.10 -6.37 -18.89
C GLN A 229 -7.17 -5.83 -20.32
N GLU A 230 -7.54 -4.56 -20.43
CA GLU A 230 -7.49 -3.79 -21.67
C GLU A 230 -6.88 -2.42 -21.34
N PRO A 231 -5.84 -1.96 -22.06
CA PRO A 231 -5.14 -2.65 -23.15
C PRO A 231 -4.42 -3.93 -22.73
N ALA A 232 -4.02 -4.74 -23.71
CA ALA A 232 -3.25 -5.96 -23.46
C ALA A 232 -1.86 -5.65 -22.88
N ALA A 233 -1.28 -6.58 -22.14
CA ALA A 233 0.07 -6.45 -21.60
C ALA A 233 1.09 -6.09 -22.70
N GLY A 234 2.03 -5.21 -22.37
CA GLY A 234 3.03 -4.67 -23.31
C GLY A 234 2.54 -3.51 -24.18
N THR A 235 1.24 -3.22 -24.22
CA THR A 235 0.72 -2.06 -24.98
C THR A 235 1.19 -0.75 -24.37
N ALA A 236 1.58 0.22 -25.18
CA ALA A 236 1.95 1.56 -24.70
C ALA A 236 0.78 2.24 -23.97
N LEU A 237 1.07 2.81 -22.80
CA LEU A 237 0.13 3.63 -22.03
C LEU A 237 0.33 5.10 -22.41
N ASN A 238 -0.58 5.63 -23.24
CA ASN A 238 -0.54 7.00 -23.77
C ASN A 238 -1.65 7.89 -23.16
N GLY A 239 -2.12 7.55 -21.95
CA GLY A 239 -3.20 8.24 -21.26
C GLY A 239 -4.62 7.73 -21.56
N GLN A 240 -4.76 6.68 -22.38
CA GLN A 240 -6.06 6.00 -22.53
C GLN A 240 -6.50 5.31 -21.23
N PRO A 241 -7.82 5.20 -20.96
CA PRO A 241 -8.30 4.47 -19.80
C PRO A 241 -8.01 2.98 -19.89
N VAL A 242 -7.70 2.37 -18.75
CA VAL A 242 -7.52 0.92 -18.60
C VAL A 242 -8.80 0.31 -18.03
N THR A 243 -9.20 -0.84 -18.56
CA THR A 243 -10.31 -1.65 -18.02
C THR A 243 -9.77 -2.95 -17.47
N LEU A 244 -10.06 -3.25 -16.21
CA LEU A 244 -9.70 -4.50 -15.54
C LEU A 244 -10.97 -5.25 -15.15
N ARG A 245 -11.10 -6.51 -15.58
CA ARG A 245 -12.20 -7.37 -15.15
C ARG A 245 -11.69 -8.32 -14.09
N ALA A 246 -12.36 -8.39 -12.94
CA ALA A 246 -11.89 -9.14 -11.78
C ALA A 246 -12.99 -10.00 -11.14
N VAL A 247 -12.59 -11.08 -10.48
CA VAL A 247 -13.44 -11.96 -9.66
C VAL A 247 -12.79 -12.15 -8.29
N LYS A 248 -13.48 -12.73 -7.31
CA LYS A 248 -12.83 -13.08 -6.03
C LYS A 248 -11.76 -14.15 -6.23
N PHE A 249 -10.76 -14.22 -5.36
CA PHE A 249 -9.67 -15.19 -5.50
C PHE A 249 -10.17 -16.65 -5.54
N GLU A 250 -11.26 -16.94 -4.82
CA GLU A 250 -11.91 -18.25 -4.71
C GLU A 250 -12.80 -18.59 -5.93
N GLU A 251 -13.08 -17.63 -6.81
CA GLU A 251 -13.90 -17.81 -8.00
C GLU A 251 -13.02 -18.08 -9.23
N SER A 252 -13.58 -18.69 -10.28
CA SER A 252 -12.87 -18.92 -11.54
C SER A 252 -13.05 -17.74 -12.50
N CYS A 253 -12.02 -17.45 -13.29
CA CYS A 253 -12.17 -16.54 -14.43
C CYS A 253 -12.94 -17.27 -15.53
N ALA A 254 -13.98 -16.62 -16.06
CA ALA A 254 -14.74 -17.10 -17.21
C ALA A 254 -13.97 -16.95 -18.52
#